data_AF-A0A1M5W3M3-F1
#
_entry.id   AF-A0A1M5W3M3-F1
#
_cell.length_a   1.000
_cell.length_b   1.000
_cell.length_c   1.000
_cell.angle_alpha   90.00
_cell.angle_beta   90.00
_cell.angle_gamma   90.00
#
_symmetry.space_group_name_H-M   'P 1'
#
loop_
_entity.id
_entity.type
_entity.pdbx_description
1 polymer ?
#
loop_
_entity_poly.entity_id
_entity_poly.type
_entity_poly.pdbx_seq_one_letter_code
_entity_poly.pdbx_strand_id
1 'polypeptide(L)' 'MKKRPIFYIILFLFNLFTLYFIINLFSYDELVRYVLNEGRLIECPRKRAYLLLLCSFANLYFQFFIWMEYLFKDKI' A
#
# COMPACT_ATOMS: atom_id res chain seq x y z
N MET A 1 -3.65 4.76 27.72
CA MET A 1 -2.89 4.03 26.67
C MET A 1 -3.67 2.89 25.97
N LYS A 2 -4.97 2.67 26.24
CA LYS A 2 -5.75 1.55 25.67
C LYS A 2 -6.22 1.69 24.21
N LYS A 3 -6.17 2.89 23.62
CA LYS A 3 -6.64 3.15 22.23
C LYS A 3 -5.56 2.96 21.15
N ARG A 4 -4.30 2.82 21.54
CA ARG A 4 -3.16 2.60 20.62
C ARG A 4 -3.31 1.36 19.73
N PRO A 5 -3.70 0.17 20.23
CA PRO A 5 -3.82 -1.01 19.37
C PRO A 5 -4.93 -0.85 18.31
N ILE A 6 -6.05 -0.22 18.66
CA ILE A 6 -7.15 0.03 17.72
C ILE A 6 -6.68 0.97 16.59
N PHE A 7 -5.97 2.05 16.93
CA PHE A 7 -5.41 2.96 15.94
C PHE A 7 -4.48 2.23 14.96
N TYR A 8 -3.61 1.36 15.47
CA TYR A 8 -2.69 0.56 14.66
C TYR A 8 -3.39 -0.45 13.75
N ILE A 9 -4.47 -1.08 14.21
CA ILE A 9 -5.30 -1.98 13.39
C ILE A 9 -5.98 -1.19 12.27
N ILE A 10 -6.54 -0.02 12.58
CA ILE A 10 -7.17 0.85 11.56
C ILE A 10 -6.13 1.29 10.52
N LEU A 11 -4.92 1.68 10.97
CA LEU A 11 -3.83 2.09 10.08
C LEU A 11 -3.40 0.94 9.13
N PHE A 12 -3.38 -0.28 9.65
CA PHE A 12 -3.07 -1.48 8.87
C PHE A 12 -4.14 -1.74 7.80
N LEU A 13 -5.42 -1.72 8.17
CA LEU A 13 -6.54 -1.90 7.24
C LEU A 13 -6.57 -0.79 6.17
N PHE A 14 -6.28 0.45 6.55
CA PHE A 14 -6.19 1.58 5.62
C PHE A 14 -5.07 1.40 4.59
N ASN A 15 -3.90 0.91 5.01
CA ASN A 15 -2.80 0.61 4.09
C ASN A 15 -3.15 -0.56 3.14
N LEU A 16 -3.84 -1.60 3.63
CA LEU A 16 -4.32 -2.70 2.77
C LEU A 16 -5.35 -2.23 1.73
N PHE A 17 -6.32 -1.42 2.15
CA PHE A 17 -7.33 -0.86 1.24
C PHE A 17 -6.69 0.04 0.17
N THR A 18 -5.71 0.85 0.58
CA THR A 18 -4.93 1.70 -0.32
C THR A 18 -4.13 0.85 -1.32
N LEU A 19 -3.49 -0.22 -0.85
CA LEU A 19 -2.76 -1.16 -1.70
C LEU A 19 -3.68 -1.81 -2.75
N TYR A 20 -4.86 -2.28 -2.33
CA TYR A 20 -5.86 -2.85 -3.23
C TYR A 20 -6.29 -1.85 -4.31
N PHE A 21 -6.55 -0.60 -3.93
CA PHE A 21 -6.94 0.43 -4.87
C PHE A 21 -5.82 0.77 -5.87
N ILE A 22 -4.58 0.84 -5.40
CA ILE A 22 -3.40 1.06 -6.26
C ILE A 22 -3.24 -0.08 -7.25
N ILE A 23 -3.29 -1.34 -6.80
CA ILE A 23 -3.18 -2.52 -7.68
C ILE A 23 -4.32 -2.52 -8.71
N ASN A 24 -5.55 -2.23 -8.29
CA ASN A 24 -6.69 -2.17 -9.21
C ASN A 24 -6.55 -1.05 -10.23
N LEU A 25 -6.00 0.11 -9.84
CA LEU A 25 -5.69 1.21 -10.75
C LEU A 25 -4.64 0.79 -11.80
N PHE A 26 -3.59 0.08 -11.38
CA PHE A 26 -2.58 -0.46 -12.29
C PHE A 26 -3.18 -1.46 -13.29
N SER A 27 -4.04 -2.37 -12.82
CA SER A 27 -4.71 -3.35 -13.67
C SER A 27 -5.69 -2.70 -14.66
N TYR A 28 -6.42 -1.66 -14.22
CA TYR A 28 -7.32 -0.90 -15.08
C TYR A 28 -6.56 -0.14 -16.16
N ASP A 29 -5.46 0.53 -15.80
CA ASP A 29 -4.59 1.22 -16.75
C ASP A 29 -3.95 0.26 -17.77
N GLU A 30 -3.61 -0.97 -17.37
CA GLU A 30 -3.08 -1.99 -18.28
C GLU A 30 -4.14 -2.53 -19.24
N LEU A 31 -5.35 -2.82 -18.74
CA LEU A 31 -6.47 -3.24 -19.58
C LEU A 31 -6.88 -2.14 -20.57
N VAL A 32 -6.96 -0.90 -20.12
CA VAL A 32 -7.29 0.26 -20.95
C VAL A 32 -6.21 0.49 -22.01
N ARG A 33 -4.91 0.38 -21.68
CA ARG A 33 -3.83 0.47 -22.67
C ARG A 33 -3.82 -0.68 -23.67
N TYR A 34 -4.18 -1.89 -23.25
CA TYR A 34 -4.31 -3.04 -24.15
C TYR A 34 -5.46 -2.86 -25.15
N VAL A 35 -6.59 -2.29 -24.69
CA VAL A 35 -7.76 -2.01 -25.53
C VAL A 35 -7.56 -0.79 -26.44
N LEU A 36 -6.93 0.27 -25.95
CA LEU A 36 -6.68 1.53 -26.67
C LEU A 36 -5.31 1.55 -27.36
N ASN A 37 -4.89 0.45 -28.00
CA ASN A 37 -3.59 0.35 -28.66
C ASN A 37 -3.47 1.22 -29.94
N GLU A 38 -3.70 2.52 -29.80
CA GLU A 38 -3.30 3.61 -30.68
C GLU A 38 -2.43 4.60 -29.88
N GLY A 39 -1.16 4.22 -29.68
CA GLY A 39 -0.03 5.12 -29.92
C GLY A 39 0.15 6.42 -29.11
N ARG A 40 -0.51 6.65 -27.97
CA ARG A 40 -0.19 7.82 -27.12
C ARG A 40 0.29 7.42 -25.73
N LEU A 41 1.62 7.48 -25.57
CA LEU A 41 2.32 7.42 -24.29
C LEU A 41 1.97 8.65 -23.45
N ILE A 42 0.91 8.54 -22.65
CA ILE A 42 0.59 9.54 -21.62
C ILE A 42 1.52 9.28 -20.42
N GLU A 43 2.59 10.08 -20.31
CA GLU A 43 3.30 10.30 -19.06
C GLU A 43 2.32 10.88 -18.00
N CYS A 44 2.29 10.53 -16.72
CA CYS A 44 2.96 9.47 -15.95
C CYS A 44 2.19 9.22 -14.63
N PRO A 45 0.89 8.82 -14.65
CA PRO A 45 0.17 8.43 -13.43
C PRO A 45 0.83 7.20 -12.76
N ARG A 46 1.53 6.40 -13.56
CA ARG A 46 2.25 5.17 -13.17
C ARG A 46 3.38 5.41 -12.16
N LYS A 47 4.21 6.44 -12.33
CA LYS A 47 5.30 6.76 -11.38
C LYS A 47 4.76 7.12 -10.00
N ARG A 48 3.66 7.88 -9.95
CA ARG A 48 2.99 8.26 -8.70
C ARG A 48 2.35 7.05 -8.02
N ALA A 49 1.70 6.17 -8.80
CA ALA A 49 1.14 4.93 -8.28
C ALA A 49 2.23 3.99 -7.74
N TYR A 50 3.39 3.90 -8.38
CA TYR A 50 4.54 3.13 -7.88
C TYR A 50 5.13 3.71 -6.59
N LEU A 51 5.25 5.05 -6.50
CA LEU A 51 5.67 5.71 -5.26
C LEU A 51 4.68 5.44 -4.12
N LEU A 52 3.38 5.53 -4.38
CA LEU A 52 2.35 5.20 -3.40
C LEU A 52 2.40 3.73 -2.98
N LEU A 53 2.62 2.82 -3.92
CA LEU A 53 2.79 1.39 -3.66
C LEU A 53 3.98 1.14 -2.71
N LEU A 54 5.14 1.73 -3.02
CA LEU A 54 6.35 1.60 -2.21
C LEU A 54 6.15 2.18 -0.81
N CYS A 55 5.51 3.35 -0.69
CA CYS A 55 5.15 3.94 0.59
C CYS A 55 4.21 3.05 1.41
N SER A 56 3.19 2.44 0.79
CA SER A 56 2.29 1.50 1.47
C SER A 56 3.02 0.26 1.98
N PHE A 57 3.94 -0.31 1.19
CA PHE A 57 4.76 -1.43 1.64
C PHE A 57 5.70 -1.05 2.79
N ALA A 58 6.36 0.12 2.70
CA ALA A 58 7.22 0.60 3.78
C ALA A 58 6.43 0.82 5.08
N ASN A 59 5.23 1.42 4.99
CA ASN A 59 4.35 1.62 6.15
C ASN A 59 3.94 0.29 6.80
N LEU A 60 3.55 -0.70 5.99
CA LEU A 60 3.21 -2.05 6.49
C LEU A 60 4.43 -2.72 7.14
N TYR A 61 5.61 -2.58 6.55
CA TYR A 61 6.85 -3.13 7.09
C TYR A 61 7.19 -2.53 8.47
N PHE A 62 7.16 -1.20 8.60
CA PHE A 62 7.37 -0.53 9.90
C PHE A 62 6.31 -0.95 10.92
N GLN A 63 5.06 -1.09 10.49
CA GLN A 63 3.98 -1.53 11.35
C GLN A 63 4.21 -2.95 11.89
N PHE A 64 4.65 -3.88 11.04
CA PHE A 64 5.03 -5.22 11.47
C PHE A 64 6.21 -5.19 12.44
N PHE A 65 7.21 -4.36 12.20
CA PHE A 65 8.34 -4.22 13.11
C PHE A 65 7.91 -3.77 14.51
N ILE A 66 7.02 -2.77 14.60
CA ILE A 66 6.45 -2.30 15.88
C ILE A 66 5.65 -3.41 16.57
N TRP A 67 4.87 -4.20 15.82
CA TRP A 67 4.13 -5.32 16.40
C TRP A 67 5.04 -6.43 16.89
N MET A 68 6.11 -6.74 16.15
CA MET A 68 7.12 -7.71 16.58
C MET A 68 7.81 -7.23 17.86
N GLU A 69 8.24 -5.97 17.92
CA GLU A 69 8.82 -5.40 19.13
C GLU A 69 7.84 -5.52 20.31
N TYR A 70 6.56 -5.20 20.11
CA TYR A 70 5.55 -5.28 21.16
C TYR A 70 5.24 -6.71 21.61
N LEU A 71 5.13 -7.67 20.68
CA LEU A 71 4.76 -9.06 20.97
C LEU A 71 5.92 -9.87 21.55
N PHE A 72 7.15 -9.55 21.17
CA PHE A 72 8.35 -10.28 21.58
C PHE A 72 9.14 -9.58 22.68
N LYS A 73 8.70 -8.40 23.15
CA LYS A 73 9.35 -7.62 24.21
C LYS A 73 9.61 -8.40 25.49
N ASP A 74 8.72 -9.34 25.82
CA ASP A 74 8.76 -10.11 27.07
C ASP A 74 9.39 -11.51 26.90
N LYS A 75 9.94 -11.83 25.70
CA LYS A 75 10.51 -13.16 25.38
C LYS A 75 12.01 -13.15 25.08
N ILE A 76 12.68 -12.01 25.28
CA ILE A 76 14.15 -11.81 25.17
C ILE A 76 14.62 -11.23 26.50
#